data_AF-A0A2D4J3G1-F1
#
_entry.id   AF-A0A2D4J3G1-F1
#
_cell.length_a   1.000
_cell.length_b   1.000
_cell.length_c   1.000
_cell.angle_alpha   90.00
_cell.angle_beta   90.00
_cell.angle_gamma   90.00
#
_symmetry.space_group_name_H-M   'P 1'
#
loop_
_entity.id
_entity.type
_entity.pdbx_description
1 polymer ?
#
loop_
_entity_poly.entity_id
_entity_poly.type
_entity_poly.pdbx_seq_one_letter_code
_entity_poly.pdbx_strand_id
1 'polypeptide(L)'
;LGVDACLQVLSCILLEHKVVLQSRDYNALSMSVMAFVSMIYPLEYMFPVIPLLPTCMASAEQLLLAPTPYIIGVPASFFLYKLDFKMPDDVWLVDLDTNKVIVPTNAELLPALPEPEVLELKKHLKQTLISMS
;
A
#
# COMPACT_ATOMS: atom_id res chain seq x y z
N LEU A 1 3.38 10.03 -2.74
CA LEU A 1 4.34 9.38 -1.81
C LEU A 1 5.74 9.89 -2.09
N GLY A 2 6.56 10.07 -1.06
CA GLY A 2 8.00 10.27 -1.21
C GLY A 2 8.73 8.96 -1.58
N VAL A 3 9.98 9.06 -2.04
CA VAL A 3 10.76 7.90 -2.51
C VAL A 3 10.95 6.84 -1.42
N ASP A 4 11.32 7.24 -0.20
CA ASP A 4 11.56 6.30 0.89
C ASP A 4 10.29 5.55 1.31
N ALA A 5 9.17 6.26 1.43
CA ALA A 5 7.87 5.65 1.72
C ALA A 5 7.41 4.73 0.58
N CYS A 6 7.64 5.10 -0.68
CA CYS A 6 7.32 4.27 -1.83
C CYS A 6 8.09 2.93 -1.78
N LEU A 7 9.39 2.97 -1.50
CA LEU A 7 10.21 1.75 -1.38
C LEU A 7 9.82 0.91 -0.18
N GLN A 8 9.41 1.54 0.93
CA GLN A 8 8.88 0.82 2.08
C GLN A 8 7.62 0.03 1.70
N VAL A 9 6.66 0.66 1.01
CA VAL A 9 5.44 -0.01 0.55
C VAL A 9 5.75 -1.11 -0.47
N LEU A 10 6.65 -0.86 -1.41
CA LEU A 10 7.11 -1.88 -2.36
C LEU A 10 7.73 -3.08 -1.64
N SER A 11 8.52 -2.83 -0.60
CA SER A 11 9.11 -3.89 0.23
C SER A 11 8.03 -4.67 0.96
N CYS A 12 7.00 -4.00 1.49
CA CYS A 12 5.85 -4.67 2.10
C CYS A 12 5.17 -5.64 1.12
N ILE A 13 5.00 -5.22 -0.14
CA ILE A 13 4.35 -6.02 -1.18
C ILE A 13 5.21 -7.21 -1.60
N LEU A 14 6.52 -7.01 -1.78
CA LEU A 14 7.47 -8.08 -2.13
C LEU A 14 7.59 -9.15 -1.03
N LEU A 15 7.38 -8.76 0.23
CA LEU A 15 7.35 -9.64 1.39
C LEU A 15 5.95 -10.16 1.72
N GLU A 16 4.98 -9.90 0.84
CA GLU A 16 3.62 -10.42 0.96
C GLU A 16 2.93 -10.00 2.27
N HIS A 17 3.15 -8.77 2.74
CA HIS A 17 2.39 -8.21 3.85
C HIS A 17 0.99 -7.77 3.42
N LYS A 18 0.08 -7.61 4.39
CA LYS A 18 -1.24 -6.99 4.17
C LYS A 18 -1.07 -5.48 4.04
N VAL A 19 -1.41 -4.93 2.88
CA VAL A 19 -1.25 -3.49 2.60
C VAL A 19 -2.59 -2.86 2.26
N VAL A 20 -2.95 -1.82 3.00
CA VAL A 20 -4.11 -0.97 2.70
C VAL A 20 -3.63 0.39 2.25
N LEU A 21 -4.03 0.81 1.06
CA LEU A 21 -3.83 2.18 0.59
C LEU A 21 -5.12 2.96 0.84
N GLN A 22 -5.01 4.20 1.33
CA GLN A 22 -6.16 5.08 1.49
C GLN A 22 -5.95 6.44 0.83
N SER A 23 -7.04 6.99 0.29
CA SER A 23 -7.07 8.34 -0.27
C SER A 23 -8.51 8.85 -0.39
N ARG A 24 -8.68 10.16 -0.40
CA ARG A 24 -9.92 10.84 -0.83
C ARG A 24 -10.09 10.85 -2.35
N ASP A 25 -9.01 10.74 -3.12
CA ASP A 25 -9.02 10.66 -4.58
C ASP A 25 -9.06 9.19 -5.03
N TYR A 26 -10.20 8.76 -5.56
CA TYR A 26 -10.42 7.38 -6.01
C TYR A 26 -9.59 6.99 -7.23
N ASN A 27 -9.31 7.95 -8.11
CA ASN A 27 -8.48 7.70 -9.30
C ASN A 27 -7.04 7.51 -8.86
N ALA A 28 -6.52 8.43 -8.04
CA ALA A 28 -5.17 8.32 -7.50
C ALA A 28 -4.99 7.03 -6.68
N LEU A 29 -6.00 6.64 -5.90
CA LEU A 29 -6.00 5.39 -5.13
C LEU A 29 -5.90 4.16 -6.03
N SER A 30 -6.84 4.01 -6.97
CA SER A 30 -6.89 2.85 -7.86
C SER A 30 -5.63 2.73 -8.71
N MET A 31 -5.16 3.86 -9.24
CA MET A 31 -3.91 3.93 -10.02
C MET A 31 -2.69 3.58 -9.17
N SER A 32 -2.63 4.03 -7.90
CA SER A 32 -1.50 3.72 -7.02
C SER A 32 -1.43 2.23 -6.71
N VAL A 33 -2.56 1.58 -6.42
CA VAL A 33 -2.61 0.12 -6.21
C VAL A 33 -2.09 -0.62 -7.44
N MET A 34 -2.60 -0.27 -8.63
CA MET A 34 -2.17 -0.90 -9.88
C MET A 34 -0.70 -0.60 -10.21
N ALA A 35 -0.21 0.60 -9.91
CA ALA A 35 1.18 0.98 -10.12
C ALA A 35 2.12 0.11 -9.28
N PHE A 36 1.80 -0.12 -8.01
CA PHE A 36 2.61 -0.99 -7.15
C PHE A 36 2.65 -2.43 -7.65
N VAL A 37 1.51 -2.98 -8.09
CA VAL A 37 1.48 -4.32 -8.71
C VAL A 37 2.29 -4.35 -10.00
N SER A 38 2.30 -3.27 -10.77
CA SER A 38 3.09 -3.19 -12.02
C SER A 38 4.60 -3.05 -11.73
N MET A 39 4.98 -2.41 -10.62
CA MET A 39 6.38 -2.17 -10.26
C MET A 39 7.15 -3.44 -9.90
N ILE A 40 6.48 -4.53 -9.55
CA ILE A 40 7.13 -5.80 -9.23
C ILE A 40 7.43 -6.67 -10.46
N TYR A 41 7.10 -6.21 -11.68
CA TYR A 41 7.44 -6.91 -12.92
C TYR A 41 8.93 -7.33 -12.94
N PRO A 42 9.25 -8.58 -13.35
CA PRO A 42 8.40 -9.59 -13.98
C PRO A 42 7.63 -10.50 -13.01
N LEU A 43 7.65 -10.22 -11.71
CA LEU A 43 6.89 -10.98 -10.72
C LEU A 43 5.39 -10.70 -10.86
N GLU A 44 4.59 -11.72 -10.61
CA GLU A 44 3.13 -11.62 -10.55
C GLU A 44 2.69 -11.70 -9.09
N TYR A 45 1.87 -10.73 -8.65
CA TYR A 45 1.31 -10.76 -7.31
C TYR A 45 0.15 -11.78 -7.27
N MET A 46 0.27 -12.80 -6.42
CA MET A 46 -0.63 -13.96 -6.44
C MET A 46 -1.85 -13.85 -5.51
N PHE A 47 -1.90 -12.81 -4.68
CA PHE A 47 -2.95 -12.61 -3.68
C PHE A 47 -3.97 -11.56 -4.11
N PRO A 48 -5.11 -11.40 -3.39
CA PRO A 48 -6.13 -10.42 -3.76
C PRO A 48 -5.58 -9.00 -3.91
N VAL A 49 -5.87 -8.40 -5.06
CA VAL A 49 -5.65 -6.98 -5.36
C VAL A 49 -7.01 -6.34 -5.61
N ILE A 50 -7.39 -5.39 -4.76
CA ILE A 50 -8.62 -4.62 -4.89
C ILE A 50 -8.24 -3.15 -5.02
N PRO A 51 -8.15 -2.58 -6.23
CA PRO A 51 -7.73 -1.20 -6.42
C PRO A 51 -8.63 -0.17 -5.71
N LEU A 52 -9.92 -0.48 -5.61
CA LEU A 52 -10.90 0.33 -4.90
C LEU A 52 -11.95 -0.58 -4.27
N LEU A 53 -11.99 -0.62 -2.94
CA LEU A 53 -12.95 -1.39 -2.18
C LEU A 53 -14.35 -0.76 -2.30
N PRO A 54 -15.37 -1.51 -2.77
CA PRO A 54 -16.72 -0.97 -2.92
C PRO A 54 -17.35 -0.67 -1.56
N THR A 55 -17.62 0.60 -1.30
CA THR A 55 -18.17 1.09 -0.01
C THR A 55 -19.63 0.68 0.23
N CYS A 56 -20.36 0.30 -0.81
CA CYS A 56 -21.75 -0.16 -0.74
C CYS A 56 -21.90 -1.65 -0.43
N MET A 57 -20.81 -2.41 -0.40
CA MET A 57 -20.84 -3.83 -0.07
C MET A 57 -20.98 -4.00 1.45
N ALA A 58 -22.08 -4.64 1.87
CA ALA A 58 -22.27 -4.98 3.28
C ALA A 58 -21.08 -5.82 3.76
N SER A 59 -20.54 -5.47 4.93
CA SER A 59 -19.41 -6.16 5.55
C SER A 59 -18.10 -6.17 4.73
N ALA A 60 -17.88 -5.19 3.83
CA ALA A 60 -16.62 -5.07 3.07
C ALA A 60 -15.36 -5.06 3.94
N GLU A 61 -15.46 -4.58 5.18
CA GLU A 61 -14.38 -4.58 6.17
C GLU A 61 -13.88 -5.99 6.53
N GLN A 62 -14.70 -7.02 6.31
CA GLN A 62 -14.29 -8.42 6.52
C GLN A 62 -13.17 -8.84 5.55
N LEU A 63 -13.05 -8.18 4.38
CA LEU A 63 -11.94 -8.44 3.46
C LEU A 63 -10.60 -8.01 4.06
N LEU A 64 -10.60 -6.99 4.92
CA LEU A 64 -9.39 -6.56 5.63
C LEU A 64 -8.99 -7.54 6.74
N LEU A 65 -9.91 -8.40 7.19
CA LEU A 65 -9.66 -9.44 8.19
C LEU A 65 -9.12 -10.74 7.58
N ALA A 66 -8.94 -10.80 6.26
CA ALA A 66 -8.43 -11.99 5.59
C ALA A 66 -7.08 -12.43 6.19
N PRO A 67 -6.85 -13.74 6.41
CA PRO A 67 -5.59 -14.22 6.97
C PRO A 67 -4.45 -14.19 5.94
N THR A 68 -4.78 -14.18 4.64
CA THR A 68 -3.81 -14.13 3.55
C THR A 68 -3.36 -12.69 3.27
N PRO A 69 -2.18 -12.50 2.64
CA PRO A 69 -1.75 -11.23 2.11
C PRO A 69 -2.79 -10.60 1.17
N TYR A 70 -2.73 -9.28 0.99
CA TYR A 70 -3.58 -8.55 0.06
C TYR A 70 -3.06 -7.13 -0.18
N ILE A 71 -3.49 -6.52 -1.28
CA ILE A 71 -3.34 -5.08 -1.54
C ILE A 71 -4.72 -4.51 -1.79
N ILE A 72 -5.21 -3.66 -0.89
CA ILE A 72 -6.57 -3.12 -0.96
C ILE A 72 -6.53 -1.59 -0.89
N GLY A 73 -7.10 -0.93 -1.88
CA GLY A 73 -7.38 0.50 -1.85
C GLY A 73 -8.71 0.78 -1.17
N VAL A 74 -8.73 1.58 -0.11
CA VAL A 74 -9.95 2.01 0.58
C VAL A 74 -10.15 3.52 0.48
N PRO A 75 -11.35 4.00 0.13
CA PRO A 75 -11.69 5.41 0.28
C PRO A 75 -11.39 5.91 1.69
N ALA A 76 -10.85 7.13 1.85
CA ALA A 76 -10.63 7.70 3.18
C ALA A 76 -11.92 7.80 4.02
N SER A 77 -13.08 7.89 3.36
CA SER A 77 -14.39 7.87 4.01
C SER A 77 -14.80 6.49 4.54
N PHE A 78 -14.15 5.41 4.13
CA PHE A 78 -14.50 4.03 4.49
C PHE A 78 -14.48 3.81 6.00
N PHE A 79 -13.43 4.26 6.69
CA PHE A 79 -13.31 4.11 8.15
C PHE A 79 -14.25 5.05 8.93
N LEU A 80 -14.68 6.17 8.33
CA LEU A 80 -15.63 7.09 8.97
C LEU A 80 -17.03 6.46 9.11
N TYR A 81 -17.43 5.63 8.14
CA TYR A 81 -18.71 4.92 8.19
C TYR A 81 -18.66 3.62 8.99
N LYS A 82 -17.47 3.21 9.46
CA LYS A 82 -17.21 1.94 10.14
C LYS A 82 -16.54 2.19 11.49
N LEU A 83 -17.18 2.99 12.34
CA LEU A 83 -16.62 3.46 13.62
C LEU A 83 -16.23 2.32 14.59
N ASP A 84 -16.92 1.18 14.52
CA ASP A 84 -16.61 0.00 15.35
C ASP A 84 -15.52 -0.89 14.75
N PHE A 85 -15.11 -0.65 13.50
CA PHE A 85 -14.07 -1.44 12.85
C PHE A 85 -12.69 -0.97 13.30
N LYS A 86 -11.94 -1.90 13.90
CA LYS A 86 -10.53 -1.70 14.20
C LYS A 86 -9.70 -2.37 13.13
N MET A 87 -8.77 -1.62 12.55
CA MET A 87 -7.79 -2.18 11.63
C MET A 87 -6.99 -3.28 12.36
N PRO A 88 -6.79 -4.45 11.73
CA PRO A 88 -5.92 -5.48 12.30
C PRO A 88 -4.50 -4.95 12.53
N ASP A 89 -3.83 -5.53 13.51
CA ASP A 89 -2.50 -5.14 13.98
C ASP A 89 -1.35 -5.67 13.13
N ASP A 90 -1.66 -6.31 12.00
CA ASP A 90 -0.73 -6.83 10.99
C ASP A 90 -0.91 -6.15 9.61
N VAL A 91 -1.71 -5.08 9.53
CA VAL A 91 -2.02 -4.37 8.27
C VAL A 91 -1.26 -3.05 8.16
N TRP A 92 -0.49 -2.92 7.08
CA TRP A 92 0.25 -1.71 6.75
C TRP A 92 -0.68 -0.69 6.11
N LEU A 93 -0.93 0.43 6.78
CA LEU A 93 -1.81 1.47 6.27
C LEU A 93 -1.00 2.59 5.61
N VAL A 94 -1.23 2.81 4.32
CA VAL A 94 -0.58 3.82 3.49
C VAL A 94 -1.58 4.94 3.21
N ASP A 95 -1.38 6.07 3.87
CA ASP A 95 -2.16 7.28 3.62
C ASP A 95 -1.51 8.10 2.50
N LEU A 96 -2.14 8.06 1.32
CA LEU A 96 -1.68 8.78 0.13
C LEU A 96 -1.92 10.29 0.23
N ASP A 97 -2.93 10.73 1.00
CA ASP A 97 -3.24 12.14 1.21
C ASP A 97 -2.18 12.82 2.09
N THR A 98 -1.70 12.12 3.12
CA THR A 98 -0.69 12.65 4.05
C THR A 98 0.72 12.15 3.79
N ASN A 99 0.91 11.29 2.79
CA ASN A 99 2.18 10.63 2.45
C ASN A 99 2.81 9.85 3.62
N LYS A 100 1.98 9.19 4.43
CA LYS A 100 2.43 8.44 5.61
C LYS A 100 2.20 6.94 5.45
N VAL A 101 3.18 6.17 5.92
CA VAL A 101 3.06 4.72 6.09
C VAL A 101 2.96 4.47 7.59
N ILE A 102 1.84 3.92 8.02
CA ILE A 102 1.56 3.56 9.41
C ILE A 102 1.91 2.08 9.55
N VAL A 103 2.92 1.82 10.37
CA VAL A 103 3.45 0.48 10.63
C VAL A 103 2.51 -0.24 11.62
N PRO A 104 2.12 -1.50 11.34
CA PRO A 104 1.33 -2.29 12.28
C PRO A 104 2.08 -2.56 13.58
N THR A 105 1.36 -2.72 14.70
CA THR A 105 1.98 -2.99 16.01
C THR A 105 2.62 -4.37 16.08
N ASN A 106 2.05 -5.35 15.37
CA ASN A 106 2.53 -6.73 15.29
C ASN A 106 3.25 -7.01 13.95
N ALA A 107 3.82 -5.97 13.33
CA ALA A 107 4.57 -6.11 12.09
C ALA A 107 5.94 -6.73 12.36
N GLU A 108 6.33 -7.69 11.54
CA GLU A 108 7.74 -8.02 11.41
C GLU A 108 8.52 -6.81 10.87
N LEU A 109 9.73 -6.61 11.38
CA LEU A 109 10.59 -5.54 10.90
C LEU A 109 10.97 -5.81 9.44
N LEU A 110 10.74 -4.83 8.58
CA LEU A 110 11.17 -4.93 7.19
C LEU A 110 12.71 -5.02 7.15
N PRO A 111 13.28 -6.02 6.45
CA PRO A 111 14.70 -6.08 6.21
C PRO A 111 15.15 -4.86 5.39
N ALA A 112 16.40 -4.46 5.58
CA ALA A 112 17.00 -3.45 4.72
C ALA A 112 17.11 -4.02 3.29
N LEU A 113 16.68 -3.23 2.31
CA LEU A 113 16.94 -3.55 0.91
C LEU A 113 18.47 -3.58 0.65
N PRO A 114 18.95 -4.46 -0.24
CA PRO A 114 20.37 -4.66 -0.46
C PRO A 114 21.04 -3.41 -1.05
N GLU A 115 22.31 -3.24 -0.69
CA GLU A 115 23.23 -2.28 -1.30
C GLU A 115 24.16 -2.99 -2.28
N PRO A 116 24.44 -2.38 -3.47
CA PRO A 116 24.18 -0.99 -3.82
C PRO A 116 22.81 -0.70 -4.48
N GLU A 117 22.00 -1.73 -4.73
CA GLU A 117 20.80 -1.65 -5.59
C GLU A 117 19.78 -0.62 -5.08
N VAL A 118 19.54 -0.57 -3.77
CA VAL A 118 18.60 0.39 -3.18
C VAL A 118 19.03 1.84 -3.41
N LEU A 119 20.34 2.12 -3.39
CA LEU A 119 20.86 3.47 -3.58
C LEU A 119 20.68 3.93 -5.03
N GLU A 120 20.97 3.03 -5.97
CA GLU A 120 20.77 3.27 -7.39
C GLU A 120 19.29 3.47 -7.72
N LEU A 121 18.41 2.62 -7.18
CA LEU A 121 16.96 2.75 -7.35
C LEU A 121 16.45 4.08 -6.78
N LYS A 122 16.85 4.45 -5.55
CA LYS A 122 16.50 5.75 -4.95
C LYS A 122 16.95 6.91 -5.81
N LYS A 123 18.16 6.85 -6.38
CA LYS A 123 18.70 7.88 -7.26
C LYS A 123 17.83 8.04 -8.51
N HIS A 124 17.51 6.94 -9.20
CA HIS A 124 16.69 6.99 -10.40
C HIS A 124 15.26 7.49 -10.12
N LEU A 125 14.62 7.01 -9.04
CA LEU A 125 13.28 7.49 -8.66
C LEU A 125 13.27 8.99 -8.35
N LYS A 126 14.29 9.51 -7.66
CA LYS A 126 14.43 10.95 -7.40
C LYS A 126 14.59 11.76 -8.70
N GLN A 127 15.38 11.26 -9.65
CA GLN A 127 15.55 11.92 -10.94
C GLN A 127 14.24 11.96 -11.74
N THR A 128 13.50 10.85 -11.80
CA THR A 128 12.21 10.79 -12.48
C THR A 128 11.20 11.76 -11.87
N LEU A 129 11.12 11.84 -10.53
CA LEU A 129 10.24 12.79 -9.85
C LEU A 129 10.52 14.25 -10.23
N ILE A 130 11.80 14.62 -10.34
CA ILE A 130 12.20 15.98 -10.76
C ILE A 130 11.82 16.24 -12.22
N SER A 131 11.83 15.22 -13.09
CA SER A 131 11.46 15.39 -14.49
C SER A 131 9.95 15.51 -14.74
N MET A 132 9.13 15.09 -13.77
CA MET A 132 7.66 15.12 -13.87
C MET A 132 7.02 16.39 -13.28
N SER A 133 7.79 17.20 -12.54
CA SER A 133 7.38 18.49 -11.97
C SER A 133 7.74 19.66 -12.89
#